data_AF-A0A5B9WCY5-F1
#
_entry.id   AF-A0A5B9WCY5-F1
#
_cell.length_a   1.000
_cell.length_b   1.000
_cell.length_c   1.000
_cell.angle_alpha   90.00
_cell.angle_beta   90.00
_cell.angle_gamma   90.00
#
_symmetry.space_group_name_H-M   'P 1'
#
loop_
_entity.id
_entity.type
_entity.pdbx_description
1 polymer ?
#
loop_
_entity_poly.entity_id
_entity_poly.type
_entity_poly.pdbx_seq_one_letter_code
_entity_poly.pdbx_strand_id
1 'polypeptide(L)'
;MNRGRYVPMKAPQIDASAEVESSLSTAIGAWTERGRPGPLERWLGRHLDEDGTPHRIPHDPSSPILDSLLTARGERPGWPDRIDERLGQIVRCLLRTSRVDLTPATRAAGSADATLARATLVRFAESFPRSAEAQVIAWWVRGVPAPHVPPPLPAWSSARRAMAVLRPGWQKADDLLVVDHRQAGSTTDIGLVGAGVPWLGPSWQAPSSEERATAARPTFWQSTSAADLFEWTFTVGGLRHTRSALLLRGRSLALLADQVEGQPLRAAAPGPAECTIALPEGIQPAPIAGSRGLLLRPSEGRKSAQVLPVALPCADYQTDLGRFAIAPGGRLSMAVAPAGRRCWLPLLVSWDAARHRKTLSWRVLTVSQDSKICGRDVALAVRVSWGREETFVIYRSLAAPASRVFLGHQTGARFLVGTFSTDGDVEPILAVE
;
A
#
# COMPACT_ATOMS: atom_id res chain seq x y z
N MET A 1 41.91 -25.31 -22.14
CA MET A 1 40.63 -25.03 -22.83
C MET A 1 39.77 -24.14 -21.95
N ASN A 2 39.71 -22.85 -22.27
CA ASN A 2 39.05 -21.82 -21.48
C ASN A 2 37.57 -21.74 -21.91
N ARG A 3 36.63 -22.23 -21.10
CA ARG A 3 35.20 -22.12 -21.39
C ARG A 3 34.74 -20.70 -21.08
N GLY A 4 34.57 -19.89 -22.13
CA GLY A 4 34.07 -18.53 -22.04
C GLY A 4 32.74 -18.48 -21.28
N ARG A 5 32.68 -17.61 -20.27
CA ARG A 5 31.45 -17.28 -19.54
C ARG A 5 30.53 -16.54 -20.52
N TYR A 6 29.43 -17.18 -20.89
CA TYR A 6 28.33 -16.53 -21.60
C TYR A 6 27.68 -15.52 -20.64
N VAL A 7 27.92 -14.23 -20.88
CA VAL A 7 27.19 -13.14 -20.23
C VAL A 7 25.92 -12.93 -21.06
N PRO A 8 24.72 -13.27 -20.57
CA PRO A 8 23.50 -13.02 -21.32
C PRO A 8 23.37 -11.51 -21.52
N MET A 9 23.37 -11.06 -22.79
CA MET A 9 23.01 -9.69 -23.14
C MET A 9 21.60 -9.44 -22.60
N LYS A 10 21.45 -8.44 -21.73
CA LYS A 10 20.14 -7.92 -21.32
C LYS A 10 19.39 -7.53 -22.60
N ALA A 11 18.25 -8.15 -22.84
CA ALA A 11 17.32 -7.68 -23.87
C ALA A 11 17.01 -6.20 -23.60
N PRO A 12 16.91 -5.35 -24.64
CA PRO A 12 16.54 -3.96 -24.47
C PRO A 12 15.19 -3.91 -23.74
N GLN A 13 15.17 -3.23 -22.60
CA GLN A 13 13.96 -2.96 -21.83
C GLN A 13 13.15 -1.94 -22.63
N ILE A 14 12.29 -2.43 -23.54
CA ILE A 14 11.33 -1.61 -24.25
C ILE A 14 10.50 -0.88 -23.18
N ASP A 15 10.39 0.45 -23.31
CA ASP A 15 9.58 1.25 -22.41
C ASP A 15 8.10 0.85 -22.59
N ALA A 16 7.58 0.10 -21.61
CA ALA A 16 6.21 -0.39 -21.62
C ALA A 16 5.19 0.76 -21.77
N SER A 17 5.54 1.98 -21.36
CA SER A 17 4.68 3.16 -21.49
C SER A 17 4.53 3.57 -22.96
N ALA A 18 5.63 3.61 -23.70
CA ALA A 18 5.64 3.96 -25.12
C ALA A 18 4.85 2.94 -25.97
N GLU A 19 4.91 1.65 -25.64
CA GLU A 19 4.12 0.61 -26.30
C GLU A 19 2.62 0.77 -26.03
N VAL A 20 2.25 1.08 -24.78
CA VAL A 20 0.86 1.36 -24.38
C VAL A 20 0.32 2.58 -25.15
N GLU A 21 1.09 3.66 -25.22
CA GLU A 21 0.70 4.89 -25.93
C GLU A 21 0.57 4.69 -27.44
N SER A 22 1.56 4.04 -28.07
CA SER A 22 1.53 3.76 -29.52
C SER A 22 0.33 2.88 -29.92
N SER A 23 0.07 1.84 -29.12
CA SER A 23 -1.08 0.95 -29.37
C SER A 23 -2.42 1.64 -29.10
N LEU A 24 -2.50 2.56 -28.14
CA LEU A 24 -3.68 3.37 -27.88
C LEU A 24 -3.93 4.34 -29.04
N SER A 25 -2.90 5.06 -29.49
CA SER A 25 -2.98 5.99 -30.62
C SER A 25 -3.52 5.29 -31.87
N THR A 26 -3.02 4.10 -32.17
CA THR A 26 -3.53 3.27 -33.30
C THR A 26 -5.01 2.92 -33.12
N ALA A 27 -5.44 2.55 -31.91
CA ALA A 27 -6.82 2.21 -31.63
C ALA A 27 -7.77 3.42 -31.71
N ILE A 28 -7.32 4.57 -31.22
CA ILE A 28 -8.00 5.86 -31.36
C ILE A 28 -8.12 6.25 -32.83
N GLY A 29 -7.05 6.15 -33.62
CA GLY A 29 -7.08 6.45 -35.07
C GLY A 29 -8.12 5.61 -35.83
N ALA A 30 -8.23 4.32 -35.50
CA ALA A 30 -9.27 3.48 -36.11
C ALA A 30 -10.70 3.94 -35.76
N TRP A 31 -10.88 4.48 -34.55
CA TRP A 31 -12.13 5.13 -34.17
C TRP A 31 -12.30 6.45 -34.89
N THR A 32 -11.37 7.40 -34.79
CA THR A 32 -11.48 8.79 -35.27
C THR A 32 -11.33 8.97 -36.78
N GLU A 33 -10.84 7.97 -37.52
CA GLU A 33 -10.81 7.99 -38.99
C GLU A 33 -11.99 7.19 -39.56
N ARG A 34 -12.20 5.95 -39.08
CA ARG A 34 -13.04 4.94 -39.76
C ARG A 34 -14.32 4.55 -39.02
N GLY A 35 -14.50 5.04 -37.80
CA GLY A 35 -15.71 4.83 -37.00
C GLY A 35 -15.77 3.42 -36.46
N ARG A 36 -14.61 2.75 -36.34
CA ARG A 36 -14.52 1.35 -35.92
C ARG A 36 -14.17 1.31 -34.43
N PRO A 37 -15.10 0.96 -33.53
CA PRO A 37 -14.82 0.93 -32.10
C PRO A 37 -14.08 -0.35 -31.66
N GLY A 38 -14.14 -1.43 -32.45
CA GLY A 38 -13.56 -2.73 -32.11
C GLY A 38 -12.07 -2.73 -31.72
N PRO A 39 -11.18 -1.97 -32.38
CA PRO A 39 -9.80 -1.79 -31.93
C PRO A 39 -9.68 -1.18 -30.53
N LEU A 40 -10.51 -0.18 -30.21
CA LEU A 40 -10.48 0.51 -28.92
C LEU A 40 -10.98 -0.40 -27.79
N GLU A 41 -12.04 -1.15 -28.02
CA GLU A 41 -12.57 -2.12 -27.06
C GLU A 41 -11.58 -3.26 -26.78
N ARG A 42 -10.92 -3.77 -27.83
CA ARG A 42 -9.86 -4.76 -27.67
C ARG A 42 -8.65 -4.19 -26.93
N TRP A 43 -8.32 -2.92 -27.16
CA TRP A 43 -7.28 -2.25 -26.40
C TRP A 43 -7.69 -2.18 -24.91
N LEU A 44 -8.88 -1.67 -24.59
CA LEU A 44 -9.37 -1.58 -23.21
C LEU A 44 -9.40 -2.96 -22.53
N GLY A 45 -9.91 -4.00 -23.20
CA GLY A 45 -9.95 -5.36 -22.66
C GLY A 45 -8.57 -6.01 -22.47
N ARG A 46 -7.53 -5.55 -23.18
CA ARG A 46 -6.15 -6.01 -22.97
C ARG A 46 -5.45 -5.30 -21.81
N HIS A 47 -5.87 -4.07 -21.49
CA HIS A 47 -5.16 -3.18 -20.58
C HIS A 47 -5.85 -3.02 -19.23
N LEU A 48 -7.17 -3.25 -19.18
CA LEU A 48 -8.00 -3.20 -17.99
C LEU A 48 -8.52 -4.61 -17.65
N ASP A 49 -8.75 -4.90 -16.37
CA ASP A 49 -9.50 -6.09 -15.97
C ASP A 49 -11.03 -5.85 -16.00
N GLU A 50 -11.80 -6.84 -15.57
CA GLU A 50 -13.28 -6.76 -15.55
C GLU A 50 -13.79 -5.61 -14.66
N ASP A 51 -13.08 -5.33 -13.56
CA ASP A 51 -13.37 -4.22 -12.64
C ASP A 51 -12.87 -2.86 -13.18
N GLY A 52 -12.17 -2.89 -14.31
CA GLY A 52 -11.55 -1.73 -14.97
C GLY A 52 -10.26 -1.27 -14.32
N THR A 53 -9.66 -2.13 -13.49
CA THR A 53 -8.33 -1.91 -12.95
C THR A 53 -7.33 -1.96 -14.09
N PRO A 54 -6.49 -0.93 -14.24
CA PRO A 54 -5.36 -1.03 -15.14
C PRO A 54 -4.44 -2.17 -14.68
N HIS A 55 -4.07 -3.08 -15.56
CA HIS A 55 -3.13 -4.17 -15.23
C HIS A 55 -1.91 -4.24 -16.15
N ARG A 56 -1.98 -3.59 -17.31
CA ARG A 56 -0.82 -3.36 -18.20
C ARG A 56 -0.47 -1.88 -18.37
N ILE A 57 -1.36 -1.00 -17.95
CA ILE A 57 -1.08 0.44 -17.92
C ILE A 57 -0.30 0.69 -16.63
N PRO A 58 0.89 1.31 -16.70
CA PRO A 58 1.57 1.78 -15.51
C PRO A 58 0.62 2.70 -14.73
N HIS A 59 0.77 2.76 -13.41
CA HIS A 59 -0.08 3.63 -12.61
C HIS A 59 0.02 5.11 -13.04
N ASP A 60 1.15 5.47 -13.65
CA ASP A 60 1.63 6.84 -13.78
C ASP A 60 1.22 7.65 -15.01
N PRO A 61 0.98 7.09 -16.21
CA PRO A 61 0.45 7.88 -17.32
C PRO A 61 -1.05 7.66 -17.52
N SER A 62 -1.82 7.41 -16.45
CA SER A 62 -3.28 7.22 -16.61
C SER A 62 -4.01 8.49 -17.07
N SER A 63 -3.51 9.69 -16.72
CA SER A 63 -4.10 10.96 -17.16
C SER A 63 -3.94 11.24 -18.66
N PRO A 64 -2.74 11.14 -19.29
CA PRO A 64 -2.61 11.25 -20.75
C PRO A 64 -3.49 10.27 -21.54
N ILE A 65 -3.60 9.03 -21.06
CA ILE A 65 -4.45 7.99 -21.66
C ILE A 65 -5.92 8.40 -21.59
N LEU A 66 -6.38 8.84 -20.42
CA LEU A 66 -7.76 9.28 -20.21
C LEU A 66 -8.08 10.53 -21.06
N ASP A 67 -7.16 11.49 -21.14
CA ASP A 67 -7.34 12.69 -21.96
C ASP A 67 -7.49 12.36 -23.44
N SER A 68 -6.65 11.44 -23.95
CA SER A 68 -6.72 10.96 -25.33
C SER A 68 -8.05 10.28 -25.63
N LEU A 69 -8.55 9.46 -24.70
CA LEU A 69 -9.83 8.77 -24.83
C LEU A 69 -11.02 9.73 -24.79
N LEU A 70 -11.02 10.71 -23.88
CA LEU A 70 -12.07 11.72 -23.79
C LEU A 70 -12.10 12.63 -25.02
N THR A 71 -10.94 12.96 -25.57
CA THR A 71 -10.84 13.70 -26.83
C THR A 71 -11.46 12.90 -27.97
N ALA A 72 -11.04 11.63 -28.13
CA ALA A 72 -11.57 10.73 -29.17
C ALA A 72 -13.09 10.52 -29.08
N ARG A 73 -13.66 10.57 -27.87
CA ARG A 73 -15.10 10.50 -27.63
C ARG A 73 -15.87 11.67 -28.26
N GLY A 74 -15.30 12.87 -28.23
CA GLY A 74 -15.93 14.09 -28.77
C GLY A 74 -15.86 14.22 -30.30
N GLU A 75 -14.96 13.49 -30.96
CA GLU A 75 -14.67 13.64 -32.39
C GLU A 75 -15.80 13.15 -33.32
N ARG A 76 -16.71 12.30 -32.84
CA ARG A 76 -17.72 11.67 -33.70
C ARG A 76 -18.89 11.06 -32.93
N PRO A 77 -20.10 11.06 -33.53
CA PRO A 77 -21.26 10.40 -32.94
C PRO A 77 -21.13 8.87 -32.96
N GLY A 78 -21.95 8.20 -32.15
CA GLY A 78 -22.00 6.73 -32.10
C GLY A 78 -20.93 6.09 -31.22
N TRP A 79 -20.34 6.85 -30.29
CA TRP A 79 -19.42 6.32 -29.29
C TRP A 79 -20.10 5.20 -28.48
N PRO A 80 -19.51 4.00 -28.34
CA PRO A 80 -20.17 2.91 -27.65
C PRO A 80 -20.25 3.11 -26.13
N ASP A 81 -21.43 2.87 -25.54
CA ASP A 81 -21.66 2.97 -24.08
C ASP A 81 -20.70 2.12 -23.25
N ARG A 82 -20.36 0.91 -23.74
CA ARG A 82 -19.39 0.04 -23.08
C ARG A 82 -17.99 0.66 -22.94
N ILE A 83 -17.63 1.61 -23.80
CA ILE A 83 -16.36 2.33 -23.68
C ILE A 83 -16.50 3.41 -22.60
N ASP A 84 -17.64 4.11 -22.54
CA ASP A 84 -17.94 5.08 -21.47
C ASP A 84 -17.89 4.43 -20.08
N GLU A 85 -18.43 3.21 -19.92
CA GLU A 85 -18.31 2.42 -18.69
C GLU A 85 -16.86 2.18 -18.30
N ARG A 86 -16.00 1.82 -19.26
CA ARG A 86 -14.55 1.63 -19.03
C ARG A 86 -13.86 2.94 -18.65
N LEU A 87 -14.23 4.07 -19.25
CA LEU A 87 -13.69 5.38 -18.85
C LEU A 87 -14.02 5.69 -17.40
N GLY A 88 -15.26 5.47 -16.97
CA GLY A 88 -15.67 5.62 -15.57
C GLY A 88 -14.81 4.78 -14.62
N GLN A 89 -14.49 3.54 -15.00
CA GLN A 89 -13.61 2.69 -14.19
C GLN A 89 -12.15 3.20 -14.12
N ILE A 90 -11.59 3.69 -15.23
CA ILE A 90 -10.25 4.30 -15.24
C ILE A 90 -10.22 5.54 -14.33
N VAL A 91 -11.22 6.42 -14.46
CA VAL A 91 -11.35 7.62 -13.61
C VAL A 91 -11.48 7.23 -12.14
N ARG A 92 -12.31 6.24 -11.83
CA ARG A 92 -12.45 5.73 -10.47
C ARG A 92 -11.12 5.22 -9.93
N CYS A 93 -10.34 4.48 -10.71
CA CYS A 93 -9.02 4.03 -10.32
C CYS A 93 -8.09 5.22 -10.02
N LEU A 94 -8.03 6.20 -10.93
CA LEU A 94 -7.24 7.43 -10.77
C LEU A 94 -7.62 8.19 -9.49
N LEU A 95 -8.92 8.36 -9.23
CA LEU A 95 -9.40 9.02 -8.01
C LEU A 95 -8.98 8.23 -6.76
N ARG A 96 -9.15 6.90 -6.75
CA ARG A 96 -8.80 6.07 -5.59
C ARG A 96 -7.33 6.19 -5.22
N THR A 97 -6.45 6.23 -6.22
CA THR A 97 -5.00 6.19 -6.00
C THR A 97 -4.34 7.56 -5.93
N SER A 98 -5.07 8.62 -6.27
CA SER A 98 -4.60 10.00 -6.14
C SER A 98 -4.97 10.62 -4.79
N ARG A 99 -4.14 11.56 -4.37
CA ARG A 99 -4.46 12.53 -3.32
C ARG A 99 -5.48 13.56 -3.85
N VAL A 100 -6.06 14.35 -2.94
CA VAL A 100 -7.02 15.41 -3.31
C VAL A 100 -6.39 16.52 -4.16
N ASP A 101 -5.07 16.68 -4.11
CA ASP A 101 -4.31 17.55 -5.02
C ASP A 101 -4.09 16.93 -6.41
N LEU A 102 -4.69 15.76 -6.67
CA LEU A 102 -4.65 15.00 -7.92
C LEU A 102 -3.30 14.40 -8.28
N THR A 103 -2.34 14.43 -7.37
CA THR A 103 -1.09 13.70 -7.54
C THR A 103 -1.26 12.25 -7.08
N PRO A 104 -0.62 11.26 -7.75
CA PRO A 104 -0.61 9.88 -7.28
C PRO A 104 -0.03 9.76 -5.87
N ALA A 105 -0.64 8.94 -5.01
CA ALA A 105 -0.16 8.73 -3.64
C ALA A 105 1.22 8.07 -3.58
N THR A 106 1.57 7.30 -4.62
CA THR A 106 2.85 6.61 -4.78
C THR A 106 3.94 7.51 -5.38
N ARG A 107 3.74 8.84 -5.46
CA ARG A 107 4.71 9.80 -5.99
C ARG A 107 4.97 10.98 -5.06
N ALA A 108 6.08 11.67 -5.32
CA ALA A 108 6.35 12.98 -4.75
C ALA A 108 5.34 14.02 -5.26
N ALA A 109 5.11 15.08 -4.47
CA ALA A 109 4.21 16.17 -4.85
C ALA A 109 4.81 17.03 -5.98
N GLY A 110 3.94 17.66 -6.78
CA GLY A 110 4.34 18.75 -7.68
C GLY A 110 4.75 18.37 -9.11
N SER A 111 4.39 17.19 -9.62
CA SER A 111 4.63 16.87 -11.04
C SER A 111 3.69 17.65 -11.98
N ALA A 112 4.17 17.96 -13.20
CA ALA A 112 3.38 18.54 -14.27
C ALA A 112 2.09 17.74 -14.58
N ASP A 113 2.07 16.45 -14.22
CA ASP A 113 0.93 15.55 -14.37
C ASP A 113 -0.31 16.02 -13.60
N ALA A 114 -0.16 16.74 -12.47
CA ALA A 114 -1.30 17.17 -11.66
C ALA A 114 -2.21 18.17 -12.39
N THR A 115 -1.62 19.05 -13.20
CA THR A 115 -2.37 20.03 -14.01
C THR A 115 -3.16 19.34 -15.11
N LEU A 116 -2.53 18.39 -15.81
CA LEU A 116 -3.20 17.57 -16.82
C LEU A 116 -4.32 16.75 -16.18
N ALA A 117 -4.03 16.05 -15.08
CA ALA A 117 -5.01 15.26 -14.34
C ALA A 117 -6.23 16.11 -13.95
N ARG A 118 -6.01 17.34 -13.45
CA ARG A 118 -7.10 18.29 -13.16
C ARG A 118 -7.95 18.59 -14.39
N ALA A 119 -7.34 19.01 -15.48
CA ALA A 119 -8.05 19.37 -16.71
C ALA A 119 -8.84 18.18 -17.26
N THR A 120 -8.24 17.00 -17.28
CA THR A 120 -8.87 15.75 -17.74
C THR A 120 -10.05 15.34 -16.85
N LEU A 121 -9.94 15.47 -15.52
CA LEU A 121 -11.04 15.17 -14.60
C LEU A 121 -12.20 16.16 -14.71
N VAL A 122 -11.92 17.46 -14.93
CA VAL A 122 -12.98 18.45 -15.22
C VAL A 122 -13.75 18.06 -16.48
N ARG A 123 -13.03 17.77 -17.57
CA ARG A 123 -13.64 17.34 -18.84
C ARG A 123 -14.46 16.06 -18.69
N PHE A 124 -13.98 15.12 -17.88
CA PHE A 124 -14.74 13.92 -17.54
C PHE A 124 -16.05 14.28 -16.82
N ALA A 125 -16.00 15.10 -15.77
CA ALA A 125 -17.18 15.49 -15.01
C ALA A 125 -18.22 16.24 -15.88
N GLU A 126 -17.76 17.08 -16.82
CA GLU A 126 -18.63 17.74 -17.80
C GLU A 126 -19.28 16.74 -18.78
N SER A 127 -18.53 15.73 -19.21
CA SER A 127 -19.02 14.69 -20.12
C SER A 127 -19.96 13.69 -19.43
N PHE A 128 -19.78 13.48 -18.13
CA PHE A 128 -20.51 12.50 -17.32
C PHE A 128 -21.05 13.12 -16.02
N PRO A 129 -21.90 14.16 -16.10
CA PRO A 129 -22.27 14.98 -14.93
C PRO A 129 -23.11 14.23 -13.90
N ARG A 130 -23.66 13.06 -14.24
CA ARG A 130 -24.45 12.21 -13.32
C ARG A 130 -23.70 10.97 -12.84
N SER A 131 -22.40 10.87 -13.12
CA SER A 131 -21.57 9.75 -12.66
C SER A 131 -21.20 9.90 -11.18
N ALA A 132 -20.97 8.77 -10.51
CA ALA A 132 -20.50 8.76 -9.13
C ALA A 132 -19.09 9.37 -9.01
N GLU A 133 -18.28 9.23 -10.06
CA GLU A 133 -16.95 9.82 -10.18
C GLU A 133 -17.03 11.36 -10.26
N ALA A 134 -17.99 11.91 -11.02
CA ALA A 134 -18.20 13.36 -11.07
C ALA A 134 -18.51 13.96 -9.68
N GLN A 135 -19.20 13.22 -8.80
CA GLN A 135 -19.43 13.65 -7.42
C GLN A 135 -18.13 13.82 -6.65
N VAL A 136 -17.22 12.85 -6.75
CA VAL A 136 -15.91 12.93 -6.09
C VAL A 136 -15.06 14.05 -6.68
N ILE A 137 -15.08 14.21 -8.01
CA ILE A 137 -14.36 15.28 -8.70
C ILE A 137 -14.86 16.65 -8.21
N ALA A 138 -16.16 16.84 -8.06
CA ALA A 138 -16.75 18.07 -7.53
C ALA A 138 -16.28 18.42 -6.11
N TRP A 139 -16.00 17.42 -5.28
CA TRP A 139 -15.42 17.63 -3.94
C TRP A 139 -13.96 18.08 -3.98
N TRP A 140 -13.21 17.66 -5.00
CA TRP A 140 -11.77 17.90 -5.10
C TRP A 140 -11.42 19.14 -5.92
N VAL A 141 -12.25 19.43 -6.93
CA VAL A 141 -11.99 20.45 -7.95
C VAL A 141 -13.02 21.55 -7.84
N ARG A 142 -12.58 22.72 -7.34
CA ARG A 142 -13.39 23.94 -7.31
C ARG A 142 -13.97 24.25 -8.70
N GLY A 143 -15.25 24.60 -8.73
CA GLY A 143 -15.98 25.02 -9.93
C GLY A 143 -16.70 23.88 -10.67
N VAL A 144 -16.43 22.61 -10.32
CA VAL A 144 -17.17 21.47 -10.87
C VAL A 144 -18.50 21.31 -10.11
N PRO A 145 -19.67 21.30 -10.78
CA PRO A 145 -20.95 21.09 -10.13
C PRO A 145 -21.03 19.71 -9.45
N ALA A 146 -21.56 19.67 -8.23
CA ALA A 146 -21.74 18.43 -7.48
C ALA A 146 -23.10 17.78 -7.84
N PRO A 147 -23.12 16.60 -8.49
CA PRO A 147 -24.36 15.88 -8.71
C PRO A 147 -24.95 15.27 -7.43
N HIS A 148 -26.25 15.06 -7.41
CA HIS A 148 -26.93 14.42 -6.29
C HIS A 148 -26.91 12.88 -6.40
N VAL A 149 -25.71 12.30 -6.54
CA VAL A 149 -25.48 10.84 -6.66
C VAL A 149 -24.51 10.34 -5.58
N PRO A 150 -24.66 9.10 -5.08
CA PRO A 150 -23.74 8.55 -4.10
C PRO A 150 -22.34 8.37 -4.73
N PRO A 151 -21.24 8.70 -4.01
CA PRO A 151 -19.89 8.46 -4.49
C PRO A 151 -19.60 6.94 -4.59
N PRO A 152 -18.62 6.51 -5.38
CA PRO A 152 -18.15 5.13 -5.34
C PRO A 152 -17.47 4.83 -4.01
N LEU A 153 -17.35 3.55 -3.65
CA LEU A 153 -16.62 3.15 -2.46
C LEU A 153 -15.13 3.56 -2.56
N PRO A 154 -14.58 4.26 -1.54
CA PRO A 154 -13.21 4.77 -1.56
C PRO A 154 -12.18 3.65 -1.43
N ALA A 155 -12.36 2.75 -0.46
CA ALA A 155 -11.52 1.57 -0.29
C ALA A 155 -11.88 0.51 -1.32
N TRP A 156 -10.85 -0.17 -1.85
CA TRP A 156 -11.01 -1.16 -2.90
C TRP A 156 -9.73 -1.99 -3.08
N SER A 157 -9.85 -3.22 -3.55
CA SER A 157 -8.71 -4.03 -4.01
C SER A 157 -9.06 -4.83 -5.26
N SER A 158 -8.04 -5.15 -6.05
CA SER A 158 -8.19 -6.11 -7.16
C SER A 158 -8.18 -7.54 -6.63
N ALA A 159 -9.15 -8.35 -7.04
CA ALA A 159 -9.19 -9.78 -6.70
C ALA A 159 -8.11 -10.60 -7.43
N ARG A 160 -7.56 -10.08 -8.54
CA ARG A 160 -6.63 -10.81 -9.42
C ARG A 160 -5.19 -10.33 -9.32
N ARG A 161 -5.00 -9.08 -8.91
CA ARG A 161 -3.70 -8.40 -8.92
C ARG A 161 -3.39 -7.85 -7.53
N ALA A 162 -2.12 -7.81 -7.18
CA ALA A 162 -1.67 -7.28 -5.89
C ALA A 162 -1.74 -5.74 -5.90
N MET A 163 -2.94 -5.18 -5.91
CA MET A 163 -3.21 -3.75 -5.90
C MET A 163 -4.40 -3.46 -4.97
N ALA A 164 -4.23 -2.48 -4.10
CA ALA A 164 -5.28 -2.06 -3.18
C ALA A 164 -5.16 -0.58 -2.82
N VAL A 165 -6.31 0.00 -2.46
CA VAL A 165 -6.48 1.33 -1.93
C VAL A 165 -7.24 1.21 -0.63
N LEU A 166 -6.59 1.60 0.47
CA LEU A 166 -7.13 1.64 1.81
C LEU A 166 -7.41 3.11 2.13
N ARG A 167 -8.69 3.44 2.35
CA ARG A 167 -9.15 4.83 2.44
C ARG A 167 -10.53 4.88 3.10
N PRO A 168 -10.72 5.69 4.16
CA PRO A 168 -12.01 5.80 4.85
C PRO A 168 -13.06 6.60 4.06
N GLY A 169 -12.63 7.58 3.24
CA GLY A 169 -13.52 8.50 2.55
C GLY A 169 -12.82 9.30 1.44
N TRP A 170 -13.51 10.26 0.87
CA TRP A 170 -13.03 11.08 -0.24
C TRP A 170 -12.65 12.51 0.18
N GLN A 171 -12.58 12.82 1.47
CA GLN A 171 -12.34 14.17 1.96
C GLN A 171 -10.84 14.52 1.95
N LYS A 172 -10.54 15.83 1.93
CA LYS A 172 -9.15 16.34 1.91
C LYS A 172 -8.29 15.88 3.10
N ALA A 173 -8.92 15.67 4.25
CA ALA A 173 -8.25 15.24 5.47
C ALA A 173 -8.15 13.72 5.61
N ASP A 174 -8.81 12.96 4.71
CA ASP A 174 -8.87 11.51 4.84
C ASP A 174 -7.50 10.88 4.58
N ASP A 175 -7.23 9.84 5.36
CA ASP A 175 -6.03 9.04 5.24
C ASP A 175 -6.08 8.16 3.99
N LEU A 176 -4.91 7.83 3.45
CA LEU A 176 -4.80 7.05 2.24
C LEU A 176 -3.58 6.15 2.31
N LEU A 177 -3.78 4.87 2.04
CA LEU A 177 -2.70 3.92 1.81
C LEU A 177 -2.93 3.20 0.49
N VAL A 178 -2.04 3.44 -0.47
CA VAL A 178 -2.06 2.79 -1.78
C VAL A 178 -0.95 1.74 -1.84
N VAL A 179 -1.28 0.58 -2.40
CA VAL A 179 -0.38 -0.54 -2.66
C VAL A 179 -0.51 -0.93 -4.12
N ASP A 180 0.61 -1.01 -4.84
CA ASP A 180 0.70 -1.57 -6.18
C ASP A 180 1.95 -2.48 -6.30
N HIS A 181 1.71 -3.78 -6.37
CA HIS A 181 2.72 -4.81 -6.59
C HIS A 181 2.39 -5.64 -7.84
N ARG A 182 1.82 -5.01 -8.87
CA ARG A 182 1.48 -5.72 -10.13
C ARG A 182 2.72 -6.23 -10.85
N GLN A 183 3.83 -5.50 -10.76
CA GLN A 183 5.11 -5.89 -11.35
C GLN A 183 5.75 -7.02 -10.56
N ALA A 184 6.27 -8.03 -11.25
CA ALA A 184 7.03 -9.09 -10.61
C ALA A 184 8.34 -8.50 -10.05
N GLY A 185 8.66 -8.83 -8.80
CA GLY A 185 9.83 -8.26 -8.13
C GLY A 185 9.75 -8.35 -6.61
N SER A 186 10.71 -7.75 -5.94
CA SER A 186 10.72 -7.55 -4.49
C SER A 186 10.18 -6.18 -4.07
N THR A 187 9.87 -5.32 -5.05
CA THR A 187 9.45 -3.93 -4.85
C THR A 187 7.96 -3.80 -5.03
N THR A 188 7.31 -3.19 -4.05
CA THR A 188 5.93 -2.71 -4.13
C THR A 188 5.96 -1.19 -4.15
N ASP A 189 5.20 -0.59 -5.06
CA ASP A 189 4.93 0.84 -5.02
C ASP A 189 3.91 1.12 -3.92
N ILE A 190 4.25 2.01 -3.00
CA ILE A 190 3.40 2.36 -1.87
C ILE A 190 3.32 3.86 -1.66
N GLY A 191 2.19 4.30 -1.12
CA GLY A 191 2.00 5.67 -0.67
C GLY A 191 1.15 5.69 0.58
N LEU A 192 1.75 6.04 1.73
CA LEU A 192 1.02 6.31 2.97
C LEU A 192 0.89 7.81 3.15
N VAL A 193 -0.33 8.32 3.11
CA VAL A 193 -0.66 9.72 3.31
C VAL A 193 -1.57 9.82 4.53
N GLY A 194 -1.16 10.60 5.52
CA GLY A 194 -1.91 10.82 6.76
C GLY A 194 -2.13 12.30 7.00
N ALA A 195 -3.38 12.70 7.23
CA ALA A 195 -3.76 14.12 7.34
C ALA A 195 -3.20 15.00 6.19
N GLY A 196 -3.18 14.47 4.96
CA GLY A 196 -2.68 15.16 3.76
C GLY A 196 -1.16 15.26 3.62
N VAL A 197 -0.37 14.61 4.48
CA VAL A 197 1.10 14.56 4.36
C VAL A 197 1.53 13.16 3.92
N PRO A 198 2.36 13.03 2.85
CA PRO A 198 2.95 11.74 2.49
C PRO A 198 4.02 11.37 3.51
N TRP A 199 3.80 10.30 4.27
CA TRP A 199 4.70 9.85 5.34
C TRP A 199 5.69 8.78 4.88
N LEU A 200 5.24 7.83 4.05
CA LEU A 200 6.05 6.72 3.54
C LEU A 200 5.77 6.48 2.05
N GLY A 201 6.78 6.05 1.31
CA GLY A 201 6.73 5.87 -0.15
C GLY A 201 7.93 6.53 -0.84
N PRO A 202 8.13 6.30 -2.15
CA PRO A 202 7.21 5.62 -3.07
C PRO A 202 7.35 4.10 -3.12
N SER A 203 8.32 3.50 -2.40
CA SER A 203 8.63 2.06 -2.55
C SER A 203 8.85 1.32 -1.24
N TRP A 204 8.42 0.06 -1.22
CA TRP A 204 8.66 -0.92 -0.17
C TRP A 204 9.33 -2.16 -0.77
N GLN A 205 10.57 -2.41 -0.34
CA GLN A 205 11.44 -3.44 -0.91
C GLN A 205 11.78 -4.51 0.13
N ALA A 206 11.65 -5.77 -0.29
CA ALA A 206 12.32 -6.88 0.38
C ALA A 206 13.79 -6.89 -0.09
N PRO A 207 14.73 -7.41 0.71
CA PRO A 207 16.13 -7.49 0.35
C PRO A 207 16.26 -8.18 -1.01
N SER A 208 16.82 -7.43 -1.96
CA SER A 208 17.12 -7.91 -3.30
C SER A 208 18.60 -8.28 -3.31
N SER A 209 18.90 -9.57 -3.35
CA SER A 209 20.00 -9.98 -4.22
C SER A 209 19.42 -10.17 -5.63
N GLU A 210 20.22 -10.41 -6.67
CA GLU A 210 19.79 -10.61 -8.06
C GLU A 210 18.90 -11.88 -8.28
N GLU A 211 18.16 -12.28 -7.27
CA GLU A 211 17.36 -13.47 -7.17
C GLU A 211 16.02 -13.33 -7.89
N ARG A 212 15.55 -14.46 -8.44
CA ARG A 212 14.27 -14.54 -9.13
C ARG A 212 13.13 -14.27 -8.15
N ALA A 213 12.23 -13.36 -8.56
CA ALA A 213 10.98 -13.09 -7.85
C ALA A 213 9.78 -13.60 -8.65
N THR A 214 8.72 -14.05 -7.96
CA THR A 214 7.45 -14.39 -8.59
C THR A 214 6.55 -13.17 -8.73
N ALA A 215 5.55 -13.24 -9.60
CA ALA A 215 4.45 -12.26 -9.57
C ALA A 215 3.72 -12.32 -8.22
N ALA A 216 3.39 -11.16 -7.67
CA ALA A 216 2.61 -11.06 -6.45
C ALA A 216 1.14 -11.40 -6.69
N ARG A 217 0.51 -12.03 -5.69
CA ARG A 217 -0.90 -12.41 -5.73
C ARG A 217 -1.63 -11.88 -4.49
N PRO A 218 -2.79 -11.25 -4.65
CA PRO A 218 -3.63 -10.90 -3.52
C PRO A 218 -4.04 -12.19 -2.81
N THR A 219 -4.01 -12.19 -1.48
CA THR A 219 -4.39 -13.33 -0.65
C THR A 219 -5.50 -13.00 0.31
N PHE A 220 -5.67 -11.73 0.68
CA PHE A 220 -6.76 -11.31 1.56
C PHE A 220 -7.11 -9.83 1.34
N TRP A 221 -8.40 -9.53 1.40
CA TRP A 221 -8.92 -8.17 1.45
C TRP A 221 -10.11 -8.13 2.40
N GLN A 222 -10.11 -7.15 3.30
CA GLN A 222 -11.25 -6.85 4.14
C GLN A 222 -11.34 -5.34 4.36
N SER A 223 -12.55 -4.80 4.21
CA SER A 223 -12.87 -3.41 4.48
C SER A 223 -14.07 -3.38 5.41
N THR A 224 -13.91 -2.76 6.58
CA THR A 224 -14.97 -2.57 7.58
C THR A 224 -15.14 -1.07 7.84
N SER A 225 -16.09 -0.72 8.71
CA SER A 225 -16.21 0.66 9.20
C SER A 225 -14.98 1.12 10.00
N ALA A 226 -14.22 0.18 10.58
CA ALA A 226 -13.12 0.49 11.49
C ALA A 226 -11.73 0.29 10.88
N ALA A 227 -11.57 -0.56 9.86
CA ALA A 227 -10.27 -0.85 9.27
C ALA A 227 -10.36 -1.34 7.83
N ASP A 228 -9.29 -1.09 7.07
CA ASP A 228 -9.02 -1.74 5.79
C ASP A 228 -7.75 -2.59 5.92
N LEU A 229 -7.80 -3.86 5.52
CA LEU A 229 -6.66 -4.78 5.52
C LEU A 229 -6.50 -5.41 4.14
N PHE A 230 -5.29 -5.33 3.60
CA PHE A 230 -4.88 -6.02 2.39
C PHE A 230 -3.66 -6.89 2.67
N GLU A 231 -3.69 -8.15 2.22
CA GLU A 231 -2.53 -9.02 2.23
C GLU A 231 -2.28 -9.63 0.85
N TRP A 232 -1.00 -9.75 0.50
CA TRP A 232 -0.57 -10.37 -0.75
C TRP A 232 0.70 -11.18 -0.53
N THR A 233 0.88 -12.22 -1.34
CA THR A 233 2.02 -13.13 -1.26
C THR A 233 2.85 -13.10 -2.55
N PHE A 234 4.16 -13.21 -2.40
CA PHE A 234 5.12 -13.44 -3.47
C PHE A 234 6.33 -14.22 -2.94
N THR A 235 7.24 -14.61 -3.82
CA THR A 235 8.49 -15.29 -3.46
C THR A 235 9.65 -14.52 -4.04
N VAL A 236 10.70 -14.33 -3.25
CA VAL A 236 12.01 -13.81 -3.68
C VAL A 236 13.09 -14.59 -2.95
N GLY A 237 14.16 -15.00 -3.65
CA GLY A 237 15.25 -15.76 -3.02
C GLY A 237 14.86 -17.15 -2.48
N GLY A 238 13.74 -17.69 -2.96
CA GLY A 238 13.15 -18.93 -2.41
C GLY A 238 12.43 -18.75 -1.07
N LEU A 239 12.38 -17.53 -0.54
CA LEU A 239 11.60 -17.19 0.66
C LEU A 239 10.22 -16.72 0.25
N ARG A 240 9.20 -17.19 0.96
CA ARG A 240 7.83 -16.71 0.81
C ARG A 240 7.67 -15.43 1.63
N HIS A 241 7.21 -14.38 0.97
CA HIS A 241 6.82 -13.12 1.61
C HIS A 241 5.30 -12.99 1.59
N THR A 242 4.71 -12.76 2.75
CA THR A 242 3.33 -12.28 2.87
C THR A 242 3.39 -10.86 3.41
N ARG A 243 3.02 -9.89 2.58
CA ARG A 243 2.90 -8.50 2.99
C ARG A 243 1.51 -8.21 3.50
N SER A 244 1.44 -7.37 4.54
CA SER A 244 0.19 -6.85 5.09
C SER A 244 0.24 -5.33 5.10
N ALA A 245 -0.81 -4.70 4.59
CA ALA A 245 -1.07 -3.28 4.69
C ALA A 245 -2.42 -3.08 5.40
N LEU A 246 -2.40 -2.38 6.53
CA LEU A 246 -3.57 -2.09 7.34
C LEU A 246 -3.69 -0.58 7.54
N LEU A 247 -4.89 -0.05 7.38
CA LEU A 247 -5.25 1.32 7.75
C LEU A 247 -6.41 1.27 8.75
N LEU A 248 -6.22 1.85 9.94
CA LEU A 248 -7.28 1.97 10.94
C LEU A 248 -8.04 3.27 10.72
N ARG A 249 -9.31 3.15 10.33
CA ARG A 249 -10.15 4.28 9.93
C ARG A 249 -10.42 5.19 11.12
N GLY A 250 -10.24 6.50 10.90
CA GLY A 250 -10.46 7.52 11.93
C GLY A 250 -9.48 7.48 13.10
N ARG A 251 -8.42 6.67 13.01
CA ARG A 251 -7.44 6.47 14.09
C ARG A 251 -6.05 6.93 13.72
N SER A 252 -5.82 7.57 12.57
CA SER A 252 -4.52 8.08 12.15
C SER A 252 -3.36 7.09 12.35
N LEU A 253 -3.61 5.80 12.04
CA LEU A 253 -2.74 4.69 12.35
C LEU A 253 -2.73 3.68 11.21
N ALA A 254 -1.53 3.27 10.77
CA ALA A 254 -1.34 2.23 9.77
C ALA A 254 -0.31 1.20 10.24
N LEU A 255 -0.44 -0.04 9.76
CA LEU A 255 0.54 -1.11 9.97
C LEU A 255 0.99 -1.64 8.61
N LEU A 256 2.31 -1.62 8.38
CA LEU A 256 2.96 -2.24 7.23
C LEU A 256 3.82 -3.38 7.75
N ALA A 257 3.68 -4.59 7.20
CA ALA A 257 4.45 -5.72 7.70
C ALA A 257 4.85 -6.72 6.61
N ASP A 258 6.09 -7.20 6.68
CA ASP A 258 6.57 -8.36 5.93
C ASP A 258 6.56 -9.58 6.86
N GLN A 259 5.83 -10.62 6.50
CA GLN A 259 6.02 -11.97 7.04
C GLN A 259 6.92 -12.75 6.07
N VAL A 260 8.07 -13.22 6.55
CA VAL A 260 9.03 -14.00 5.77
C VAL A 260 9.00 -15.45 6.26
N GLU A 261 8.86 -16.41 5.34
CA GLU A 261 8.81 -17.84 5.64
C GLU A 261 9.74 -18.64 4.71
N GLY A 262 10.45 -19.60 5.28
CA GLY A 262 11.28 -20.56 4.55
C GLY A 262 12.73 -20.56 4.99
N GLN A 263 13.57 -21.22 4.20
CA GLN A 263 15.02 -21.17 4.33
C GLN A 263 15.59 -20.67 3.00
N PRO A 264 16.59 -19.77 3.01
CA PRO A 264 17.17 -19.28 1.77
C PRO A 264 17.80 -20.43 0.98
N LEU A 265 17.59 -20.48 -0.34
CA LEU A 265 18.07 -21.57 -1.20
C LEU A 265 19.61 -21.69 -1.26
N ARG A 266 20.35 -20.64 -0.89
CA ARG A 266 21.80 -20.52 -1.12
C ARG A 266 22.63 -20.07 0.09
N ALA A 267 22.01 -19.83 1.24
CA ALA A 267 22.73 -19.33 2.41
C ALA A 267 23.10 -20.48 3.37
N ALA A 268 24.37 -20.54 3.79
CA ALA A 268 24.85 -21.51 4.79
C ALA A 268 24.24 -21.27 6.19
N ALA A 269 23.80 -20.04 6.47
CA ALA A 269 23.03 -19.67 7.65
C ALA A 269 22.00 -18.57 7.30
N PRO A 270 20.80 -18.57 7.90
CA PRO A 270 19.83 -17.51 7.67
C PRO A 270 20.32 -16.20 8.31
N GLY A 271 20.55 -15.18 7.49
CA GLY A 271 20.74 -13.80 7.96
C GLY A 271 19.43 -13.21 8.51
N PRO A 272 19.46 -11.99 9.08
CA PRO A 272 18.25 -11.32 9.50
C PRO A 272 17.29 -11.15 8.31
N ALA A 273 16.00 -11.30 8.54
CA ALA A 273 15.01 -10.89 7.57
C ALA A 273 15.02 -9.36 7.55
N GLU A 274 14.99 -8.74 6.37
CA GLU A 274 15.05 -7.29 6.22
C GLU A 274 13.89 -6.78 5.37
N CYS A 275 13.57 -5.50 5.53
CA CYS A 275 12.75 -4.75 4.59
C CYS A 275 13.20 -3.29 4.59
N THR A 276 12.99 -2.61 3.46
CA THR A 276 13.22 -1.17 3.36
C THR A 276 12.02 -0.44 2.79
N ILE A 277 11.74 0.75 3.31
CA ILE A 277 10.68 1.63 2.85
C ILE A 277 11.28 3.00 2.57
N ALA A 278 11.05 3.56 1.39
CA ALA A 278 11.51 4.90 1.06
C ALA A 278 10.78 5.96 1.89
N LEU A 279 11.50 7.03 2.24
CA LEU A 279 10.90 8.26 2.74
C LEU A 279 10.63 9.20 1.55
N PRO A 280 9.46 9.86 1.51
CA PRO A 280 9.20 10.91 0.53
C PRO A 280 10.19 12.07 0.69
N GLU A 281 10.46 12.77 -0.41
CA GLU A 281 11.27 13.99 -0.40
C GLU A 281 10.69 15.02 0.59
N GLY A 282 11.57 15.72 1.30
CA GLY A 282 11.18 16.69 2.33
C GLY A 282 10.77 16.08 3.67
N ILE A 283 10.66 14.75 3.79
CA ILE A 283 10.42 14.10 5.08
C ILE A 283 11.76 13.83 5.79
N GLN A 284 11.93 14.46 6.95
CA GLN A 284 13.10 14.34 7.80
C GLN A 284 12.83 13.38 8.96
N PRO A 285 13.57 12.27 9.08
CA PRO A 285 13.51 11.39 10.24
C PRO A 285 14.39 11.91 11.38
N ALA A 286 13.90 11.78 12.61
CA ALA A 286 14.65 12.04 13.83
C ALA A 286 14.39 10.92 14.85
N PRO A 287 15.37 10.52 15.68
CA PRO A 287 15.14 9.58 16.77
C PRO A 287 14.08 10.08 17.77
N ILE A 288 13.26 9.17 18.28
CA ILE A 288 12.40 9.45 19.44
C ILE A 288 13.19 9.10 20.70
N ALA A 289 13.47 10.10 21.54
CA ALA A 289 14.29 9.94 22.74
C ALA A 289 13.84 8.76 23.61
N GLY A 290 14.80 7.91 24.01
CA GLY A 290 14.55 6.74 24.85
C GLY A 290 13.87 5.57 24.13
N SER A 291 13.70 5.62 22.81
CA SER A 291 13.08 4.53 22.05
C SER A 291 13.76 4.27 20.72
N ARG A 292 13.54 3.08 20.15
CA ARG A 292 13.94 2.73 18.78
C ARG A 292 13.04 3.34 17.70
N GLY A 293 12.03 4.11 18.07
CA GLY A 293 11.10 4.71 17.13
C GLY A 293 11.71 5.93 16.44
N LEU A 294 11.18 6.25 15.26
CA LEU A 294 11.55 7.46 14.52
C LEU A 294 10.37 8.41 14.44
N LEU A 295 10.66 9.70 14.57
CA LEU A 295 9.72 10.79 14.35
C LEU A 295 10.01 11.41 12.99
N LEU A 296 9.05 11.30 12.09
CA LEU A 296 9.06 11.91 10.77
C LEU A 296 8.44 13.30 10.85
N ARG A 297 9.09 14.28 10.23
CA ARG A 297 8.57 15.64 10.05
C ARG A 297 8.74 16.10 8.61
N PRO A 298 7.76 16.78 8.02
CA PRO A 298 8.00 17.53 6.80
C PRO A 298 8.99 18.67 7.07
N SER A 299 9.75 19.05 6.05
CA SER A 299 10.63 20.22 6.05
C SER A 299 9.87 21.51 6.36
N GLU A 300 8.60 21.56 5.97
CA GLU A 300 7.69 22.67 6.21
C GLU A 300 6.45 22.25 7.01
N GLY A 301 6.08 23.05 8.00
CA GLY A 301 4.90 22.84 8.82
C GLY A 301 5.16 22.13 10.15
N ARG A 302 4.08 21.80 10.88
CA ARG A 302 4.12 21.27 12.26
C ARG A 302 3.60 19.85 12.41
N LYS A 303 3.18 19.22 11.31
CA LYS A 303 2.68 17.84 11.33
C LYS A 303 3.83 16.88 11.60
N SER A 304 3.54 15.71 12.16
CA SER A 304 4.54 14.68 12.39
C SER A 304 3.92 13.29 12.32
N ALA A 305 4.75 12.27 12.10
CA ALA A 305 4.39 10.87 12.24
C ALA A 305 5.44 10.10 13.05
N GLN A 306 5.03 9.17 13.90
CA GLN A 306 5.92 8.22 14.57
C GLN A 306 5.91 6.89 13.82
N VAL A 307 7.09 6.33 13.56
CA VAL A 307 7.28 5.00 12.96
C VAL A 307 7.95 4.09 13.98
N LEU A 308 7.28 2.98 14.29
CA LEU A 308 7.62 2.10 15.42
C LEU A 308 7.92 0.68 14.91
N PRO A 309 9.13 0.14 15.14
CA PRO A 309 9.49 -1.23 14.81
C PRO A 309 8.99 -2.18 15.91
N VAL A 310 7.69 -2.45 15.94
CA VAL A 310 7.04 -3.04 17.13
C VAL A 310 7.44 -4.48 17.44
N ALA A 311 8.10 -5.18 16.51
CA ALA A 311 8.74 -6.48 16.80
C ALA A 311 10.10 -6.38 17.51
N LEU A 312 10.67 -5.19 17.63
CA LEU A 312 11.89 -4.92 18.40
C LEU A 312 11.53 -4.34 19.78
N PRO A 313 12.41 -4.44 20.80
CA PRO A 313 12.17 -3.79 22.09
C PRO A 313 12.02 -2.28 21.96
N CYS A 314 11.22 -1.67 22.84
CA CYS A 314 11.03 -0.21 22.82
C CYS A 314 12.33 0.55 23.09
N ALA A 315 13.04 0.20 24.16
CA ALA A 315 14.25 0.89 24.55
C ALA A 315 15.39 0.68 23.55
N ASP A 316 16.17 1.73 23.33
CA ASP A 316 17.30 1.74 22.40
C ASP A 316 18.58 1.24 23.07
N TYR A 317 18.61 -0.07 23.35
CA TYR A 317 19.81 -0.78 23.81
C TYR A 317 20.17 -1.87 22.81
N GLN A 318 21.45 -2.24 22.71
CA GLN A 318 21.89 -3.26 21.75
C GLN A 318 21.22 -4.62 22.03
N THR A 319 20.67 -5.23 20.97
CA THR A 319 20.01 -6.55 21.02
C THR A 319 20.41 -7.37 19.81
N ASP A 320 20.41 -8.68 19.94
CA ASP A 320 20.50 -9.64 18.83
C ASP A 320 19.20 -9.76 18.01
N LEU A 321 18.09 -9.23 18.52
CA LEU A 321 16.76 -9.34 17.91
C LEU A 321 16.60 -8.62 16.56
N GLY A 322 17.47 -7.66 16.25
CA GLY A 322 17.39 -6.89 15.01
C GLY A 322 17.79 -5.42 15.15
N ARG A 323 17.57 -4.66 14.08
CA ARG A 323 17.87 -3.23 13.97
C ARG A 323 16.76 -2.48 13.23
N PHE A 324 16.59 -1.21 13.58
CA PHE A 324 15.77 -0.27 12.82
C PHE A 324 16.54 1.04 12.69
N ALA A 325 16.73 1.50 11.46
CA ALA A 325 17.59 2.65 11.17
C ALA A 325 17.21 3.30 9.84
N ILE A 326 17.78 4.48 9.59
CA ILE A 326 17.82 5.08 8.26
C ILE A 326 18.99 4.48 7.49
N ALA A 327 18.70 3.76 6.42
CA ALA A 327 19.68 3.28 5.45
C ALA A 327 20.09 4.41 4.48
N PRO A 328 21.24 4.26 3.78
CA PRO A 328 21.66 5.18 2.73
C PRO A 328 20.55 5.43 1.70
N GLY A 329 20.47 6.66 1.19
CA GLY A 329 19.42 7.07 0.25
C GLY A 329 18.08 7.40 0.91
N GLY A 330 18.04 7.67 2.22
CA GLY A 330 16.85 8.18 2.90
C GLY A 330 15.76 7.12 3.07
N ARG A 331 16.12 5.87 3.31
CA ARG A 331 15.17 4.75 3.43
C ARG A 331 15.09 4.26 4.86
N LEU A 332 13.89 3.99 5.35
CA LEU A 332 13.72 3.22 6.57
C LEU A 332 14.17 1.78 6.31
N SER A 333 15.00 1.22 7.17
CA SER A 333 15.43 -0.18 7.13
C SER A 333 15.08 -0.84 8.45
N MET A 334 14.32 -1.93 8.36
CA MET A 334 14.04 -2.82 9.48
C MET A 334 14.68 -4.17 9.19
N ALA A 335 15.43 -4.68 10.15
CA ALA A 335 15.96 -6.03 10.11
C ALA A 335 15.60 -6.74 11.42
N VAL A 336 15.14 -7.98 11.34
CA VAL A 336 14.74 -8.78 12.49
C VAL A 336 15.40 -10.15 12.38
N ALA A 337 16.05 -10.58 13.45
CA ALA A 337 16.65 -11.91 13.52
C ALA A 337 15.52 -12.97 13.52
N PRO A 338 15.57 -13.95 12.62
CA PRO A 338 14.60 -15.03 12.62
C PRO A 338 14.76 -15.90 13.87
N ALA A 339 13.65 -16.20 14.55
CA ALA A 339 13.64 -17.13 15.69
C ALA A 339 13.45 -18.60 15.27
N GLY A 340 13.34 -18.86 13.96
CA GLY A 340 13.01 -20.15 13.37
C GLY A 340 12.86 -20.01 11.86
N ARG A 341 11.86 -20.70 11.28
CA ARG A 341 11.59 -20.65 9.83
C ARG A 341 10.73 -19.46 9.39
N ARG A 342 10.24 -18.67 10.35
CA ARG A 342 9.32 -17.57 10.10
C ARG A 342 9.75 -16.34 10.89
N CYS A 343 9.54 -15.18 10.30
CA CYS A 343 9.77 -13.89 10.90
C CYS A 343 8.67 -12.92 10.49
N TRP A 344 8.35 -11.96 11.35
CA TRP A 344 7.40 -10.90 11.06
C TRP A 344 8.00 -9.54 11.40
N LEU A 345 7.92 -8.60 10.46
CA LEU A 345 8.54 -7.27 10.52
C LEU A 345 7.46 -6.17 10.50
N PRO A 346 6.67 -6.02 11.57
CA PRO A 346 5.64 -4.99 11.67
C PRO A 346 6.24 -3.60 11.95
N LEU A 347 5.92 -2.65 11.07
CA LEU A 347 6.13 -1.22 11.23
C LEU A 347 4.77 -0.54 11.46
N LEU A 348 4.58 0.00 12.66
CA LEU A 348 3.40 0.77 13.02
C LEU A 348 3.66 2.25 12.81
N VAL A 349 2.75 2.95 12.15
CA VAL A 349 2.88 4.37 11.79
C VAL A 349 1.71 5.15 12.36
N SER A 350 1.97 6.10 13.26
CA SER A 350 0.97 7.00 13.85
C SER A 350 1.22 8.43 13.37
N TRP A 351 0.19 9.16 12.92
CA TRP A 351 0.30 10.60 12.59
C TRP A 351 -0.62 11.50 13.42
N ASP A 352 -1.07 10.98 14.57
CA ASP A 352 -1.88 11.74 15.51
C ASP A 352 -1.02 12.60 16.45
N ALA A 353 -1.12 13.91 16.28
CA ALA A 353 -0.42 14.89 17.11
C ALA A 353 -0.76 14.77 18.61
N ALA A 354 -1.96 14.31 18.97
CA ALA A 354 -2.34 14.11 20.36
C ALA A 354 -1.55 12.96 21.01
N ARG A 355 -1.41 11.83 20.30
CA ARG A 355 -0.57 10.70 20.73
C ARG A 355 0.88 11.07 20.90
N HIS A 356 1.42 11.90 20.01
CA HIS A 356 2.86 12.22 20.02
C HIS A 356 3.30 13.04 21.24
N ARG A 357 2.35 13.63 21.98
CA ARG A 357 2.60 14.33 23.25
C ARG A 357 2.62 13.41 24.46
N LYS A 358 2.21 12.15 24.32
CA LYS A 358 2.13 11.17 25.40
C LYS A 358 3.40 10.31 25.46
N THR A 359 3.68 9.73 26.63
CA THR A 359 4.79 8.78 26.79
C THR A 359 4.56 7.55 25.93
N LEU A 360 5.45 7.31 24.99
CA LEU A 360 5.41 6.16 24.10
C LEU A 360 6.10 4.95 24.75
N SER A 361 5.48 3.78 24.67
CA SER A 361 6.13 2.51 24.96
C SER A 361 5.51 1.36 24.17
N TRP A 362 6.27 0.32 23.88
CA TRP A 362 5.73 -0.94 23.38
C TRP A 362 6.48 -2.14 23.95
N ARG A 363 5.79 -3.28 23.99
CA ARG A 363 6.34 -4.54 24.51
C ARG A 363 5.83 -5.71 23.69
N VAL A 364 6.75 -6.58 23.27
CA VAL A 364 6.40 -7.91 22.80
C VAL A 364 5.86 -8.70 23.98
N LEU A 365 4.71 -9.33 23.78
CA LEU A 365 3.99 -10.09 24.79
C LEU A 365 4.33 -11.57 24.68
N THR A 366 4.29 -12.26 25.81
CA THR A 366 4.32 -13.72 25.82
C THR A 366 3.02 -14.25 25.24
N VAL A 367 3.13 -15.05 24.18
CA VAL A 367 2.02 -15.82 23.61
C VAL A 367 2.17 -17.25 24.09
N SER A 368 1.07 -17.87 24.48
CA SER A 368 1.04 -19.29 24.87
C SER A 368 0.02 -20.07 24.05
N GLN A 369 0.31 -21.35 23.89
CA GLN A 369 -0.57 -22.36 23.28
C GLN A 369 -0.43 -23.62 24.14
N ASP A 370 -1.54 -24.24 24.55
CA ASP A 370 -1.54 -25.47 25.36
C ASP A 370 -0.63 -25.37 26.60
N SER A 371 -0.70 -24.24 27.30
CA SER A 371 0.13 -23.90 28.48
C SER A 371 1.65 -23.84 28.23
N LYS A 372 2.10 -23.78 26.97
CA LYS A 372 3.51 -23.60 26.58
C LYS A 372 3.73 -22.27 25.90
N ILE A 373 4.88 -21.64 26.15
CA ILE A 373 5.27 -20.40 25.48
C ILE A 373 5.51 -20.69 23.98
N CYS A 374 4.89 -19.90 23.12
CA CYS A 374 5.13 -19.93 21.68
C CYS A 374 6.44 -19.21 21.34
N GLY A 375 7.21 -19.79 20.42
CA GLY A 375 8.31 -19.08 19.76
C GLY A 375 7.80 -17.91 18.91
N ARG A 376 8.67 -16.92 18.66
CA ARG A 376 8.36 -15.77 17.80
C ARG A 376 8.17 -16.11 16.33
N ASP A 377 8.55 -17.32 15.93
CA ASP A 377 8.30 -17.91 14.61
C ASP A 377 6.93 -18.64 14.53
N VAL A 378 6.25 -18.82 15.67
CA VAL A 378 4.91 -19.42 15.77
C VAL A 378 3.83 -18.35 15.84
N ALA A 379 4.01 -17.36 16.71
CA ALA A 379 3.10 -16.23 16.87
C ALA A 379 3.82 -15.01 17.47
N LEU A 380 3.31 -13.81 17.18
CA LEU A 380 3.77 -12.57 17.80
C LEU A 380 2.56 -11.78 18.31
N ALA A 381 2.63 -11.33 19.55
CA ALA A 381 1.72 -10.33 20.10
C ALA A 381 2.53 -9.13 20.60
N VAL A 382 2.04 -7.92 20.37
CA VAL A 382 2.68 -6.68 20.81
C VAL A 382 1.64 -5.76 21.40
N ARG A 383 1.95 -5.16 22.55
CA ARG A 383 1.20 -4.05 23.13
C ARG A 383 1.93 -2.74 22.84
N VAL A 384 1.24 -1.77 22.27
CA VAL A 384 1.75 -0.42 22.01
C VAL A 384 0.90 0.59 22.78
N SER A 385 1.55 1.47 23.55
CA SER A 385 0.87 2.42 24.43
C SER A 385 1.40 3.84 24.22
N TRP A 386 0.48 4.79 24.11
CA TRP A 386 0.71 6.23 24.21
C TRP A 386 0.05 6.74 25.50
N GLY A 387 0.84 6.83 26.57
CA GLY A 387 0.32 7.08 27.91
C GLY A 387 -0.49 5.91 28.47
N ARG A 388 -1.37 6.18 29.44
CA ARG A 388 -2.17 5.14 30.12
C ARG A 388 -3.48 4.79 29.40
N GLU A 389 -4.07 5.76 28.72
CA GLU A 389 -5.43 5.67 28.18
C GLU A 389 -5.49 5.14 26.75
N GLU A 390 -4.37 5.11 26.03
CA GLU A 390 -4.36 4.76 24.61
C GLU A 390 -3.39 3.62 24.36
N THR A 391 -3.95 2.41 24.36
CA THR A 391 -3.19 1.17 24.19
C THR A 391 -3.83 0.31 23.13
N PHE A 392 -3.01 -0.17 22.20
CA PHE A 392 -3.37 -1.13 21.17
C PHE A 392 -2.66 -2.45 21.43
N VAL A 393 -3.33 -3.54 21.08
CA VAL A 393 -2.72 -4.87 20.97
C VAL A 393 -2.77 -5.32 19.52
N ILE A 394 -1.67 -5.89 19.05
CA ILE A 394 -1.51 -6.39 17.69
C ILE A 394 -1.03 -7.83 17.81
N TYR A 395 -1.73 -8.75 17.17
CA TYR A 395 -1.42 -10.17 17.17
C TYR A 395 -1.34 -10.71 15.75
N ARG A 396 -0.38 -11.61 15.51
CA ARG A 396 -0.23 -12.37 14.27
C ARG A 396 0.13 -13.82 14.57
N SER A 397 -0.67 -14.75 14.03
CA SER A 397 -0.27 -16.14 13.89
C SER A 397 0.67 -16.27 12.71
N LEU A 398 1.82 -16.92 12.91
CA LEU A 398 2.81 -17.17 11.85
C LEU A 398 2.82 -18.65 11.45
N ALA A 399 2.53 -19.54 12.39
CA ALA A 399 2.29 -20.96 12.16
C ALA A 399 0.82 -21.24 11.80
N ALA A 400 0.48 -22.52 11.68
CA ALA A 400 -0.89 -22.98 11.48
C ALA A 400 -1.84 -22.36 12.53
N PRO A 401 -3.10 -22.07 12.17
CA PRO A 401 -4.11 -21.58 13.11
C PRO A 401 -4.22 -22.50 14.32
N ALA A 402 -4.26 -21.91 15.52
CA ALA A 402 -4.44 -22.58 16.79
C ALA A 402 -5.00 -21.59 17.80
N SER A 403 -5.72 -22.08 18.81
CA SER A 403 -6.16 -21.25 19.94
C SER A 403 -4.94 -20.82 20.75
N ARG A 404 -4.68 -19.51 20.81
CA ARG A 404 -3.54 -18.94 21.53
C ARG A 404 -3.99 -17.88 22.52
N VAL A 405 -3.20 -17.70 23.57
CA VAL A 405 -3.49 -16.78 24.67
C VAL A 405 -2.36 -15.78 24.85
N PHE A 406 -2.70 -14.51 24.99
CA PHE A 406 -1.79 -13.45 25.44
C PHE A 406 -2.56 -12.49 26.37
N LEU A 407 -1.94 -12.04 27.46
CA LEU A 407 -2.59 -11.16 28.46
C LEU A 407 -3.97 -11.65 28.93
N GLY A 408 -4.18 -12.98 29.02
CA GLY A 408 -5.48 -13.56 29.38
C GLY A 408 -6.52 -13.59 28.24
N HIS A 409 -6.28 -12.91 27.12
CA HIS A 409 -7.16 -12.98 25.95
C HIS A 409 -6.87 -14.23 25.11
N GLN A 410 -7.88 -15.07 24.92
CA GLN A 410 -7.83 -16.25 24.06
C GLN A 410 -8.37 -15.91 22.67
N THR A 411 -7.65 -16.28 21.62
CA THR A 411 -8.07 -16.05 20.23
C THR A 411 -7.65 -17.20 19.30
N GLY A 412 -8.51 -17.51 18.34
CA GLY A 412 -8.21 -18.39 17.19
C GLY A 412 -7.81 -17.61 15.93
N ALA A 413 -7.93 -16.28 15.96
CA ALA A 413 -7.70 -15.42 14.81
C ALA A 413 -6.26 -15.58 14.29
N ARG A 414 -6.06 -15.60 12.96
CA ARG A 414 -4.73 -15.49 12.36
C ARG A 414 -4.14 -14.08 12.45
N PHE A 415 -4.97 -13.04 12.55
CA PHE A 415 -4.55 -11.65 12.71
C PHE A 415 -5.55 -10.87 13.56
N LEU A 416 -5.08 -10.09 14.53
CA LEU A 416 -5.94 -9.29 15.39
C LEU A 416 -5.30 -7.94 15.69
N VAL A 417 -6.11 -6.89 15.65
CA VAL A 417 -5.79 -5.57 16.20
C VAL A 417 -6.94 -5.16 17.09
N GLY A 418 -6.64 -4.77 18.33
CA GLY A 418 -7.64 -4.40 19.32
C GLY A 418 -7.19 -3.31 20.26
N THR A 419 -8.13 -2.82 21.07
CA THR A 419 -7.91 -1.94 22.21
C THR A 419 -8.24 -2.67 23.51
N PHE A 420 -7.99 -2.03 24.65
CA PHE A 420 -8.43 -2.54 25.94
C PHE A 420 -9.71 -1.82 26.37
N SER A 421 -10.70 -2.57 26.88
CA SER A 421 -11.86 -2.01 27.57
C SER A 421 -11.45 -1.41 28.91
N THR A 422 -12.40 -0.76 29.59
CA THR A 422 -12.20 -0.28 30.97
C THR A 422 -11.91 -1.42 31.96
N ASP A 423 -12.42 -2.61 31.67
CA ASP A 423 -12.24 -3.82 32.49
C ASP A 423 -10.93 -4.56 32.16
N GLY A 424 -10.20 -4.10 31.14
CA GLY A 424 -8.93 -4.69 30.70
C GLY A 424 -9.08 -5.84 29.70
N ASP A 425 -10.29 -6.06 29.18
CA ASP A 425 -10.53 -7.03 28.12
C ASP A 425 -10.08 -6.49 26.77
N VAL A 426 -9.62 -7.38 25.89
CA VAL A 426 -9.27 -7.00 24.51
C VAL A 426 -10.52 -6.88 23.68
N GLU A 427 -10.79 -5.68 23.17
CA GLU A 427 -11.86 -5.36 22.22
C GLU A 427 -11.30 -5.32 20.79
N PRO A 428 -11.64 -6.28 19.93
CA PRO A 428 -11.13 -6.29 18.56
C PRO A 428 -11.65 -5.11 17.75
N ILE A 429 -10.73 -4.37 17.12
CA ILE A 429 -11.03 -3.43 16.04
C ILE A 429 -11.12 -4.20 14.72
N LEU A 430 -10.22 -5.17 14.55
CA LEU A 430 -10.17 -6.08 13.42
C LEU A 430 -9.71 -7.45 13.95
N ALA A 431 -10.45 -8.49 13.59
CA ALA A 431 -10.06 -9.88 13.77
C ALA A 431 -10.26 -10.60 12.44
N VAL A 432 -9.25 -11.38 12.06
CA VAL A 432 -9.29 -12.25 10.88
C VAL A 432 -9.05 -13.66 11.35
N GLU A 433 -9.99 -14.55 11.05
CA GLU A 433 -9.89 -15.98 11.36
C GLU A 433 -8.83 -16.68 10.50
#